data_AF-A0A378A1R9-F1
#
_entry.id   AF-A0A378A1R9-F1
#
_cell.length_a   1.000
_cell.length_b   1.000
_cell.length_c   1.000
_cell.angle_alpha   90.00
_cell.angle_beta   90.00
_cell.angle_gamma   90.00
#
_symmetry.space_group_name_H-M   'P 1'
#
loop_
_entity.id
_entity.type
_entity.pdbx_description
1 polymer ?
#
loop_
_entity_poly.entity_id
_entity_poly.type
_entity_poly.pdbx_seq_one_letter_code
_entity_poly.pdbx_strand_id
1 'polypeptide(L)'
;MTLPFVQSLLRDRFLHLLLIIACVLSAIVPFVPASWPAAIDWHTIVTLSGLMLLTKGIELSGYFDVLGRKMARRFVTERQLAIFMVLAAALLSTFLTNDVALFIVVPLTLTLKKWCAIPVNRLIIFEALAVNAGSLLTPIGNPQNILLWGRSGLSFFGFIGQMLPLAAAMMLTLLALCWFCFPAKRLSYQSSDRAPSWQPKLVWSCLGLYVVFLTALEMNQAQWGWRWCCWASWCWPGR
;
A
#
# COMPACT_ATOMS: atom_id res chain seq x y z
N MET A 1 5.19 -29.00 -20.44
CA MET A 1 4.59 -28.56 -19.17
C MET A 1 4.84 -27.06 -18.99
N THR A 2 3.93 -26.23 -19.47
CA THR A 2 4.04 -24.77 -19.30
C THR A 2 3.61 -24.43 -17.88
N LEU A 3 4.58 -24.04 -17.04
CA LEU A 3 4.32 -23.58 -15.68
C LEU A 3 3.23 -22.48 -15.73
N PRO A 4 2.18 -22.55 -14.89
CA PRO A 4 1.06 -21.60 -14.94
C PRO A 4 1.50 -20.15 -14.78
N PHE A 5 2.63 -19.92 -14.11
CA PHE A 5 3.29 -18.63 -14.00
C PHE A 5 3.69 -18.03 -15.36
N VAL A 6 4.28 -18.83 -16.25
CA VAL A 6 4.74 -18.38 -17.58
C VAL A 6 3.55 -17.98 -18.47
N GLN A 7 2.44 -18.70 -18.35
CA GLN A 7 1.21 -18.36 -19.06
C GLN A 7 0.53 -17.10 -18.54
N SER A 8 0.67 -16.79 -17.25
CA SER A 8 0.21 -15.51 -16.68
C SER A 8 1.05 -14.35 -17.19
N LEU A 9 2.39 -14.54 -17.24
CA LEU A 9 3.33 -13.53 -17.69
C LEU A 9 3.13 -13.19 -19.18
N LEU A 10 2.95 -14.21 -20.03
CA LEU A 10 2.72 -14.04 -21.47
C LEU A 10 1.34 -13.45 -21.82
N ARG A 11 0.41 -13.35 -20.87
CA ARG A 11 -0.91 -12.75 -21.10
C ARG A 11 -0.94 -11.28 -20.75
N ASP A 12 0.06 -10.81 -20.02
CA ASP A 12 0.10 -9.45 -19.52
C ASP A 12 0.54 -8.48 -20.63
N ARG A 13 -0.46 -7.80 -21.21
CA ARG A 13 -0.27 -6.79 -22.26
C ARG A 13 0.58 -5.62 -21.78
N PHE A 14 0.53 -5.31 -20.48
CA PHE A 14 1.31 -4.24 -19.89
C PHE A 14 2.79 -4.60 -19.85
N LEU A 15 3.12 -5.83 -19.43
CA LEU A 15 4.49 -6.34 -19.44
C LEU A 15 5.09 -6.29 -20.86
N HIS A 16 4.34 -6.77 -21.86
CA HIS A 16 4.80 -6.74 -23.24
C HIS A 16 5.05 -5.32 -23.75
N LEU A 17 4.18 -4.38 -23.42
CA LEU A 17 4.34 -2.98 -23.78
C LEU A 17 5.59 -2.38 -23.11
N LEU A 18 5.85 -2.70 -21.84
CA LEU A 18 7.02 -2.26 -21.10
C LEU A 18 8.33 -2.83 -21.67
N LEU A 19 8.31 -4.10 -22.08
CA LEU A 19 9.43 -4.76 -22.76
C LEU A 19 9.73 -4.13 -24.13
N ILE A 20 8.69 -3.82 -24.91
CA ILE A 20 8.84 -3.13 -26.20
C ILE A 20 9.46 -1.74 -25.99
N ILE A 21 8.96 -0.96 -25.03
CA ILE A 21 9.51 0.35 -24.68
C ILE A 21 10.98 0.23 -24.25
N ALA A 22 11.31 -0.77 -23.43
CA ALA A 22 12.68 -1.01 -23.00
C ALA A 22 13.61 -1.32 -24.19
N CYS A 23 13.17 -2.15 -25.14
CA CYS A 23 13.92 -2.41 -26.37
C CYS A 23 14.12 -1.15 -27.23
N VAL A 24 13.08 -0.32 -27.39
CA VAL A 24 13.16 0.93 -28.16
C VAL A 24 14.12 1.92 -27.49
N LEU A 25 14.01 2.10 -26.18
CA LEU A 25 14.91 2.98 -25.42
C LEU A 25 16.36 2.49 -25.45
N SER A 26 16.58 1.17 -25.38
CA SER A 26 17.91 0.58 -25.48
C SER A 26 18.54 0.72 -26.87
N ALA A 27 17.74 0.90 -27.93
CA ALA A 27 18.24 1.17 -29.27
C ALA A 27 18.61 2.65 -29.47
N ILE A 28 17.93 3.57 -28.75
CA ILE A 28 18.14 5.03 -28.86
C ILE A 28 19.26 5.50 -27.92
N VAL A 29 19.37 4.92 -26.73
CA VAL A 29 20.41 5.23 -25.75
C VAL A 29 21.36 4.03 -25.68
N PRO A 30 22.67 4.17 -26.00
CA PRO A 30 23.64 3.08 -25.90
C PRO A 30 23.95 2.80 -24.42
N PHE A 31 22.98 2.23 -23.70
CA PHE A 31 23.19 1.65 -22.38
C PHE A 31 23.90 0.32 -22.57
N VAL A 32 25.14 0.23 -22.09
CA VAL A 32 25.93 -1.01 -22.14
C VAL A 32 25.15 -2.12 -21.38
N PRO A 33 24.83 -3.27 -22.00
CA PRO A 33 24.06 -4.34 -21.34
C PRO A 33 24.68 -4.84 -20.02
N ALA A 34 26.00 -4.68 -19.87
CA ALA A 34 26.73 -5.02 -18.67
C ALA A 34 26.34 -4.18 -17.42
N SER A 35 25.76 -2.98 -17.59
CA SER A 35 25.33 -2.15 -16.46
C SER A 35 23.87 -2.37 -16.05
N TRP A 36 23.10 -3.17 -16.81
CA TRP A 36 21.69 -3.43 -16.50
C TRP A 36 21.47 -4.09 -15.13
N PRO A 37 22.27 -5.09 -14.69
CA PRO A 37 22.09 -5.68 -13.37
C PRO A 37 22.38 -4.70 -12.23
N ALA A 38 23.23 -3.70 -12.46
CA ALA A 38 23.56 -2.64 -11.51
C ALA A 38 22.53 -1.50 -11.50
N ALA A 39 21.76 -1.33 -12.59
CA ALA A 39 20.65 -0.40 -12.66
C ALA A 39 19.40 -0.90 -11.91
N ILE A 40 19.32 -2.20 -11.66
CA ILE A 40 18.22 -2.79 -10.88
C ILE A 40 18.53 -2.64 -9.40
N ASP A 41 17.69 -1.86 -8.71
CA ASP A 41 17.71 -1.79 -7.26
C ASP A 41 17.05 -3.03 -6.66
N TRP A 42 17.86 -4.08 -6.50
CA TRP A 42 17.44 -5.33 -5.88
C TRP A 42 16.97 -5.16 -4.44
N HIS A 43 17.47 -4.16 -3.72
CA HIS A 43 17.02 -3.88 -2.36
C HIS A 43 15.55 -3.45 -2.38
N THR A 44 15.19 -2.47 -3.20
CA THR A 44 13.80 -2.00 -3.31
C THR A 44 12.84 -3.12 -3.74
N ILE A 45 13.19 -3.93 -4.75
CA ILE A 45 12.33 -5.03 -5.23
C ILE A 45 12.04 -6.04 -4.12
N VAL A 46 13.05 -6.45 -3.37
CA VAL A 46 12.94 -7.43 -2.30
C VAL A 46 12.12 -6.88 -1.14
N THR A 47 12.35 -5.61 -0.80
CA THR A 47 11.62 -4.90 0.23
C THR A 47 10.12 -4.87 -0.07
N LEU A 48 9.75 -4.42 -1.28
CA LEU A 48 8.34 -4.36 -1.70
C LEU A 48 7.72 -5.77 -1.75
N SER A 49 8.46 -6.76 -2.23
CA SER A 49 8.00 -8.15 -2.28
C SER A 49 7.74 -8.72 -0.88
N GLY A 50 8.65 -8.48 0.07
CA GLY A 50 8.51 -8.91 1.47
C GLY A 50 7.32 -8.26 2.15
N LEU A 51 7.13 -6.96 1.93
CA LEU A 51 5.98 -6.22 2.46
C LEU A 51 4.65 -6.70 1.89
N MET A 52 4.59 -6.97 0.58
CA MET A 52 3.41 -7.54 -0.08
C MET A 52 3.09 -8.92 0.50
N LEU A 53 4.09 -9.77 0.72
CA LEU A 53 3.92 -11.11 1.30
C LEU A 53 3.40 -11.03 2.74
N LEU A 54 3.99 -10.16 3.58
CA LEU A 54 3.56 -9.96 4.97
C LEU A 54 2.14 -9.40 5.05
N THR A 55 1.82 -8.40 4.23
CA THR A 55 0.48 -7.84 4.10
C THR A 55 -0.54 -8.91 3.75
N LYS A 56 -0.23 -9.78 2.77
CA LYS A 56 -1.07 -10.93 2.43
C LYS A 56 -1.19 -11.94 3.57
N GLY A 57 -0.13 -12.14 4.35
CA GLY A 57 -0.19 -12.95 5.56
C GLY A 57 -1.16 -12.40 6.60
N ILE A 58 -1.11 -11.08 6.87
CA ILE A 58 -2.05 -10.41 7.77
C ILE A 58 -3.49 -10.51 7.23
N GLU A 59 -3.69 -10.40 5.91
CA GLU A 59 -5.00 -10.60 5.28
C GLU A 59 -5.54 -12.02 5.53
N LEU A 60 -4.72 -13.05 5.27
CA LEU A 60 -5.09 -14.45 5.49
C LEU A 60 -5.33 -14.80 6.95
N SER A 61 -4.69 -14.10 7.89
CA SER A 61 -4.91 -14.28 9.33
C SER A 61 -6.30 -13.85 9.82
N GLY A 62 -7.08 -13.17 8.97
CA GLY A 62 -8.43 -12.69 9.28
C GLY A 62 -8.45 -11.39 10.10
N TYR A 63 -7.29 -10.76 10.34
CA TYR A 63 -7.23 -9.50 11.11
C TYR A 63 -8.06 -8.39 10.46
N PHE A 64 -7.94 -8.21 9.15
CA PHE A 64 -8.70 -7.21 8.41
C PHE A 64 -10.21 -7.49 8.39
N ASP A 65 -10.65 -8.76 8.56
CA ASP A 65 -12.07 -9.08 8.68
C ASP A 65 -12.63 -8.64 10.06
N VAL A 66 -11.86 -8.81 11.14
CA VAL A 66 -12.22 -8.33 12.48
C VAL A 66 -12.26 -6.80 12.51
N LEU A 67 -11.23 -6.16 11.96
CA LEU A 67 -11.14 -4.71 11.91
C LEU A 67 -12.29 -4.12 11.06
N GLY A 68 -12.54 -4.70 9.88
CA GLY A 68 -13.64 -4.31 9.01
C GLY A 68 -15.00 -4.41 9.70
N ARG A 69 -15.26 -5.48 10.46
CA ARG A 69 -16.48 -5.62 11.27
C ARG A 69 -16.59 -4.55 12.36
N LYS A 70 -15.51 -4.25 13.07
CA LYS A 70 -15.51 -3.23 14.13
C LYS A 70 -15.81 -1.84 13.55
N MET A 71 -15.24 -1.53 12.39
CA MET A 71 -15.50 -0.29 11.66
C MET A 71 -16.94 -0.23 11.15
N ALA A 72 -17.43 -1.30 10.52
CA ALA A 72 -18.80 -1.40 10.04
C ALA A 72 -19.86 -1.21 11.15
N ARG A 73 -19.56 -1.65 12.38
CA ARG A 73 -20.44 -1.44 13.55
C ARG A 73 -20.34 -0.04 14.15
N ARG A 74 -19.19 0.63 14.00
CA ARG A 74 -18.94 1.96 14.59
C ARG A 74 -19.53 3.08 13.74
N PHE A 75 -19.52 2.93 12.43
CA PHE A 75 -20.03 3.94 11.49
C PHE A 75 -21.45 3.61 11.03
N VAL A 76 -22.29 4.64 10.90
CA VAL A 76 -23.71 4.48 10.55
C VAL A 76 -23.96 4.71 9.05
N THR A 77 -23.12 5.52 8.40
CA THR A 77 -23.29 5.95 7.00
C THR A 77 -22.07 5.63 6.14
N GLU A 78 -22.29 5.32 4.86
CA GLU A 78 -21.22 5.04 3.88
C GLU A 78 -20.22 6.20 3.80
N ARG A 79 -20.73 7.43 3.81
CA ARG A 79 -19.92 8.66 3.76
C ARG A 79 -18.97 8.80 4.95
N GLN A 80 -19.43 8.54 6.17
CA GLN A 80 -18.57 8.63 7.36
C GLN A 80 -17.44 7.61 7.31
N LEU A 81 -17.75 6.38 6.89
CA LEU A 81 -16.74 5.33 6.72
C LEU A 81 -15.73 5.71 5.63
N ALA A 82 -16.18 6.20 4.47
CA ALA A 82 -15.33 6.62 3.37
C ALA A 82 -14.39 7.77 3.76
N ILE A 83 -14.92 8.81 4.41
CA ILE A 83 -14.12 9.95 4.89
C ILE A 83 -13.10 9.48 5.93
N PHE A 84 -13.50 8.61 6.85
CA PHE A 84 -12.59 8.06 7.85
C PHE A 84 -11.45 7.27 7.21
N MET A 85 -11.74 6.39 6.25
CA MET A 85 -10.73 5.61 5.53
C MET A 85 -9.77 6.51 4.74
N VAL A 86 -10.30 7.52 4.03
CA VAL A 86 -9.51 8.51 3.30
C VAL A 86 -8.56 9.29 4.23
N LEU A 87 -9.07 9.77 5.37
CA LEU A 87 -8.26 10.49 6.35
C LEU A 87 -7.22 9.57 7.01
N ALA A 88 -7.62 8.34 7.37
CA ALA A 88 -6.71 7.36 7.94
C ALA A 88 -5.59 7.00 6.96
N ALA A 89 -5.89 6.88 5.66
CA ALA A 89 -4.90 6.60 4.62
C ALA A 89 -3.93 7.77 4.43
N ALA A 90 -4.44 9.00 4.37
CA ALA A 90 -3.61 10.21 4.31
C ALA A 90 -2.67 10.33 5.52
N LEU A 91 -3.21 10.13 6.74
CA LEU A 91 -2.43 10.16 7.98
C LEU A 91 -1.41 9.02 8.04
N LEU A 92 -1.79 7.81 7.64
CA LEU A 92 -0.85 6.69 7.63
C LEU A 92 0.33 6.96 6.70
N SER A 93 0.07 7.62 5.57
CA SER A 93 1.08 7.99 4.58
C SER A 93 1.96 9.19 4.96
N THR A 94 1.67 9.93 6.03
CA THR A 94 2.61 10.94 6.53
C THR A 94 3.73 10.31 7.35
N PHE A 95 3.46 9.15 7.97
CA PHE A 95 4.41 8.37 8.77
C PHE A 95 5.08 7.24 7.98
N LEU A 96 4.34 6.62 7.05
CA LEU A 96 4.82 5.56 6.16
C LEU A 96 4.97 6.08 4.74
N THR A 97 5.69 5.35 3.89
CA THR A 97 5.71 5.68 2.46
C THR A 97 4.34 5.43 1.81
N ASN A 98 4.03 6.18 0.76
CA ASN A 98 2.79 6.08 0.00
C ASN A 98 2.45 4.63 -0.42
N ASP A 99 3.46 3.88 -0.88
CA ASP A 99 3.28 2.50 -1.32
C ASP A 99 2.93 1.58 -0.14
N VAL A 100 3.67 1.70 0.97
CA VAL A 100 3.43 0.90 2.19
C VAL A 100 2.03 1.16 2.75
N ALA A 101 1.62 2.42 2.80
CA ALA A 101 0.28 2.80 3.26
C ALA A 101 -0.81 2.17 2.39
N LEU A 102 -0.67 2.19 1.06
CA LEU A 102 -1.63 1.55 0.15
C LEU A 102 -1.67 0.03 0.31
N PHE A 103 -0.53 -0.61 0.54
CA PHE A 103 -0.52 -2.05 0.80
C PHE A 103 -1.30 -2.42 2.06
N ILE A 104 -1.38 -1.56 3.08
CA ILE A 104 -2.20 -1.82 4.27
C ILE A 104 -3.68 -1.49 4.01
N VAL A 105 -3.94 -0.32 3.42
CA VAL A 105 -5.29 0.23 3.30
C VAL A 105 -6.12 -0.54 2.26
N VAL A 106 -5.57 -0.82 1.08
CA VAL A 106 -6.30 -1.50 -0.01
C VAL A 106 -6.90 -2.86 0.39
N PRO A 107 -6.15 -3.82 0.98
CA PRO A 107 -6.74 -5.08 1.41
C PRO A 107 -7.77 -4.89 2.52
N LEU A 108 -7.60 -3.93 3.42
CA LEU A 108 -8.61 -3.57 4.43
C LEU A 108 -9.90 -3.05 3.76
N THR A 109 -9.79 -2.23 2.72
CA THR A 109 -10.96 -1.74 1.96
C THR A 109 -11.65 -2.86 1.19
N LEU A 110 -10.88 -3.82 0.67
CA LEU A 110 -11.42 -5.02 0.03
C LEU A 110 -12.13 -5.94 1.02
N THR A 111 -11.65 -6.10 2.27
CA THR A 111 -12.38 -6.86 3.29
C THR A 111 -13.65 -6.15 3.72
N LEU A 112 -13.67 -4.81 3.78
CA LEU A 112 -14.89 -4.02 4.06
C LEU A 112 -16.00 -4.31 3.04
N LYS A 113 -15.66 -4.57 1.76
CA LYS A 113 -16.62 -5.00 0.73
C LYS A 113 -17.46 -6.20 1.15
N LYS A 114 -16.87 -7.13 1.91
CA LYS A 114 -17.52 -8.38 2.33
C LYS A 114 -18.58 -8.16 3.42
N TRP A 115 -18.49 -7.04 4.14
CA TRP A 115 -19.35 -6.72 5.29
C TRP A 115 -20.35 -5.59 4.98
N CYS A 116 -20.00 -4.68 4.08
CA CYS A 116 -20.80 -3.51 3.73
C CYS A 116 -20.93 -3.37 2.20
N ALA A 117 -22.13 -3.08 1.73
CA ALA A 117 -22.39 -2.77 0.33
C ALA A 117 -21.90 -1.35 -0.02
N ILE A 118 -20.59 -1.16 -0.10
CA ILE A 118 -19.96 0.11 -0.48
C ILE A 118 -19.28 0.02 -1.84
N PRO A 119 -19.21 1.12 -2.61
CA PRO A 119 -18.49 1.14 -3.88
C PRO A 119 -16.97 1.15 -3.66
N VAL A 120 -16.40 -0.02 -3.32
CA VAL A 120 -14.99 -0.18 -2.96
C VAL A 120 -14.03 0.30 -4.03
N ASN A 121 -14.33 0.07 -5.31
CA ASN A 121 -13.47 0.54 -6.40
C ASN A 121 -13.29 2.06 -6.37
N ARG A 122 -14.36 2.81 -6.05
CA ARG A 122 -14.26 4.27 -5.89
C ARG A 122 -13.46 4.61 -4.65
N LEU A 123 -13.73 3.95 -3.52
CA LEU A 123 -13.05 4.22 -2.27
C LEU A 123 -11.52 4.03 -2.38
N ILE A 124 -11.07 2.97 -3.05
CA ILE A 124 -9.65 2.73 -3.32
C ILE A 124 -9.02 3.88 -4.12
N ILE A 125 -9.72 4.44 -5.11
CA ILE A 125 -9.22 5.59 -5.88
C ILE A 125 -9.06 6.81 -4.95
N PHE A 126 -10.05 7.09 -4.11
CA PHE A 126 -9.97 8.18 -3.14
C PHE A 126 -8.85 7.96 -2.12
N GLU A 127 -8.65 6.73 -1.64
CA GLU A 127 -7.54 6.37 -0.74
C GLU A 127 -6.19 6.59 -1.43
N ALA A 128 -6.03 6.19 -2.69
CA ALA A 128 -4.81 6.45 -3.47
C ALA A 128 -4.51 7.95 -3.61
N LEU A 129 -5.53 8.77 -3.88
CA LEU A 129 -5.36 10.23 -3.91
C LEU A 129 -5.02 10.79 -2.52
N ALA A 130 -5.64 10.26 -1.46
CA ALA A 130 -5.42 10.69 -0.09
C ALA A 130 -4.00 10.40 0.40
N VAL A 131 -3.50 9.20 0.12
CA VAL A 131 -2.13 8.77 0.45
C VAL A 131 -1.12 9.69 -0.24
N ASN A 132 -1.32 9.98 -1.52
CA ASN A 132 -0.43 10.90 -2.24
C ASN A 132 -0.47 12.31 -1.64
N ALA A 133 -1.65 12.86 -1.35
CA ALA A 133 -1.79 14.17 -0.71
C ALA A 133 -1.18 14.21 0.70
N GLY A 134 -1.32 13.12 1.48
CA GLY A 134 -0.76 12.99 2.81
C GLY A 134 0.77 12.91 2.80
N SER A 135 1.35 12.04 1.96
CA SER A 135 2.81 11.90 1.85
C SER A 135 3.52 13.19 1.49
N LEU A 136 2.89 14.08 0.71
CA LEU A 136 3.44 15.37 0.30
C LEU A 136 3.74 16.31 1.48
N LEU A 137 3.03 16.14 2.60
CA LEU A 137 3.19 17.00 3.77
C LEU A 137 4.56 16.82 4.45
N THR A 138 5.08 15.59 4.51
CA THR A 138 6.31 15.27 5.23
C THR A 138 7.45 14.90 4.27
N PRO A 139 8.70 15.28 4.59
CA PRO A 139 9.87 14.80 3.85
C PRO A 139 9.97 13.26 3.88
N ILE A 140 9.63 12.64 5.01
CA ILE A 140 9.76 11.20 5.25
C ILE A 140 8.75 10.37 4.43
N GLY A 141 7.55 10.93 4.16
CA GLY A 141 6.45 10.20 3.53
C GLY A 141 6.72 9.76 2.09
N ASN A 142 7.71 10.33 1.39
CA ASN A 142 8.08 9.93 0.04
C ASN A 142 9.56 10.23 -0.24
N PRO A 143 10.34 9.28 -0.80
CA PRO A 143 11.73 9.54 -1.20
C PRO A 143 11.91 10.76 -2.13
N GLN A 144 10.90 11.08 -2.93
CA GLN A 144 10.88 12.30 -3.75
C GLN A 144 10.92 13.57 -2.89
N ASN A 145 10.22 13.57 -1.75
CA ASN A 145 10.21 14.71 -0.82
C ASN A 145 11.53 14.80 -0.06
N ILE A 146 12.17 13.67 0.28
CA ILE A 146 13.52 13.66 0.87
C ILE A 146 14.52 14.32 -0.08
N LEU A 147 14.47 13.99 -1.37
CA LEU A 147 15.34 14.59 -2.38
C LEU A 147 15.10 16.10 -2.50
N LEU A 148 13.83 16.53 -2.52
CA LEU A 148 13.46 17.95 -2.59
C LEU A 148 13.89 18.70 -1.32
N TRP A 149 13.74 18.09 -0.15
CA TRP A 149 14.19 18.63 1.13
C TRP A 149 15.72 18.81 1.14
N GLY A 150 16.46 17.79 0.70
CA GLY A 150 17.92 17.84 0.59
C GLY A 150 18.44 18.93 -0.36
N ARG A 151 17.67 19.28 -1.42
CA ARG A 151 18.02 20.37 -2.35
C ARG A 151 17.55 21.75 -1.91
N SER A 152 16.48 21.83 -1.12
CA SER A 152 15.88 23.11 -0.71
C SER A 152 16.65 23.78 0.45
N GLY A 153 17.44 23.02 1.22
CA GLY A 153 18.20 23.55 2.35
C GLY A 153 17.34 24.07 3.51
N LEU A 154 16.03 23.77 3.49
CA LEU A 154 15.08 24.18 4.53
C LEU A 154 15.20 23.30 5.76
N SER A 155 14.82 23.82 6.93
CA SER A 155 14.61 22.98 8.12
C SER A 155 13.40 22.07 7.91
N PHE A 156 13.32 20.95 8.64
CA PHE A 156 12.20 20.00 8.54
C PHE A 156 10.82 20.68 8.70
N PHE A 157 10.67 21.53 9.71
CA PHE A 157 9.45 22.29 9.94
C PHE A 157 9.23 23.40 8.91
N GLY A 158 10.30 24.00 8.37
CA GLY A 158 10.21 24.96 7.27
C GLY A 158 9.65 24.34 5.99
N PHE A 159 10.09 23.12 5.67
CA PHE A 159 9.56 22.34 4.54
C PHE A 159 8.08 22.00 4.74
N ILE A 160 7.71 21.50 5.92
CA ILE A 160 6.30 21.22 6.25
C ILE A 160 5.46 22.48 6.13
N GLY A 161 5.92 23.61 6.69
CA GLY A 161 5.20 24.88 6.63
C GLY A 161 4.95 25.36 5.19
N GLN A 162 5.90 25.10 4.28
CA GLN A 162 5.75 25.46 2.87
C GLN A 162 4.85 24.49 2.08
N MET A 163 4.87 23.21 2.41
CA MET A 163 4.03 22.18 1.76
C MET A 163 2.61 22.09 2.34
N LEU A 164 2.41 22.54 3.58
CA LEU A 164 1.13 22.49 4.28
C LEU A 164 -0.02 23.17 3.53
N PRO A 165 0.12 24.37 2.93
CA PRO A 165 -0.97 25.00 2.18
C PRO A 165 -1.41 24.15 0.99
N LEU A 166 -0.46 23.55 0.28
CA LEU A 166 -0.73 22.68 -0.86
C LEU A 166 -1.38 21.37 -0.42
N ALA A 167 -0.81 20.69 0.58
CA ALA A 167 -1.36 19.47 1.13
C ALA A 167 -2.77 19.67 1.70
N ALA A 168 -3.00 20.79 2.41
CA ALA A 168 -4.31 21.14 2.93
C ALA A 168 -5.32 21.43 1.80
N ALA A 169 -4.93 22.15 0.75
CA ALA A 169 -5.79 22.38 -0.41
C ALA A 169 -6.16 21.06 -1.12
N MET A 170 -5.21 20.15 -1.32
CA MET A 170 -5.47 18.83 -1.89
C MET A 170 -6.38 17.98 -1.00
N MET A 171 -6.16 17.97 0.31
CA MET A 171 -7.03 17.23 1.23
C MET A 171 -8.42 17.83 1.31
N LEU A 172 -8.58 19.15 1.34
CA LEU A 172 -9.88 19.81 1.37
C LEU A 172 -10.68 19.53 0.09
N THR A 173 -10.05 19.62 -1.07
CA THR A 173 -10.68 19.27 -2.35
C THR A 173 -11.06 17.79 -2.39
N LEU A 174 -10.20 16.90 -1.92
CA LEU A 174 -10.50 15.47 -1.86
C LEU A 174 -11.67 15.15 -0.91
N LEU A 175 -11.73 15.79 0.27
CA LEU A 175 -12.82 15.64 1.21
C LEU A 175 -14.15 16.16 0.64
N ALA A 176 -14.11 17.30 -0.07
CA ALA A 176 -15.28 17.83 -0.76
C ALA A 176 -15.79 16.89 -1.87
N LEU A 177 -14.88 16.35 -2.68
CA LEU A 177 -15.21 15.35 -3.69
C LEU A 177 -15.74 14.06 -3.07
N CYS A 178 -15.13 13.58 -1.99
CA CYS A 178 -15.61 12.42 -1.26
C CYS A 178 -17.02 12.66 -0.69
N TRP A 179 -17.29 13.86 -0.19
CA TRP A 179 -18.61 14.23 0.30
C TRP A 179 -19.69 14.19 -0.80
N PHE A 180 -19.35 14.59 -2.03
CA PHE A 180 -20.28 14.58 -3.16
C PHE A 180 -20.43 13.18 -3.81
N CYS A 181 -19.34 12.42 -3.88
CA CYS A 181 -19.33 11.10 -4.54
C CYS A 181 -19.90 9.97 -3.67
N PHE A 182 -19.87 10.09 -2.33
CA PHE A 182 -20.39 9.05 -1.44
C PHE A 182 -21.71 9.48 -0.81
N PRO A 183 -22.83 8.77 -1.10
CA PRO A 183 -24.12 9.13 -0.56
C PRO A 183 -24.18 8.85 0.95
N ALA A 184 -24.99 9.62 1.68
CA ALA A 184 -25.25 9.41 3.10
C ALA A 184 -26.22 8.23 3.37
N LYS A 185 -26.12 7.15 2.57
CA LYS A 185 -26.91 5.94 2.75
C LYS A 185 -26.46 5.23 4.03
N ARG A 186 -27.42 4.62 4.72
CA ARG A 186 -27.12 3.75 5.87
C ARG A 186 -26.39 2.52 5.35
N LEU A 187 -25.32 2.13 6.05
CA LEU A 187 -24.57 0.94 5.72
C LEU A 187 -25.48 -0.29 5.83
N SER A 188 -25.79 -0.94 4.71
CA SER A 188 -26.48 -2.24 4.74
C SER A 188 -25.46 -3.31 5.11
N TYR A 189 -25.57 -3.84 6.32
CA TYR A 189 -24.73 -4.94 6.77
C TYR A 189 -25.09 -6.19 5.98
N GLN A 190 -24.13 -6.71 5.21
CA GLN A 190 -24.24 -8.03 4.64
C GLN A 190 -23.78 -9.01 5.72
N SER A 191 -24.73 -9.73 6.31
CA SER A 191 -24.46 -10.85 7.19
C SER A 191 -23.87 -11.99 6.37
N SER A 192 -22.56 -11.93 6.11
CA SER A 192 -21.85 -13.12 5.68
C SER A 192 -21.75 -14.08 6.87
N ASP A 193 -22.45 -15.21 6.78
CA ASP A 193 -22.52 -16.30 7.79
C ASP A 193 -21.18 -16.99 8.07
N ARG A 194 -20.05 -16.46 7.59
CA ARG A 194 -18.72 -16.98 7.94
C ARG A 194 -18.27 -16.35 9.25
N ALA A 195 -18.33 -17.13 10.32
CA ALA A 195 -17.59 -16.85 11.53
C ALA A 195 -16.10 -16.67 11.14
N PRO A 196 -15.48 -15.51 11.41
CA PRO A 196 -14.09 -15.29 11.07
C PRO A 196 -13.26 -16.29 11.87
N SER A 197 -12.49 -17.12 11.19
CA SER A 197 -11.47 -17.96 11.81
C SER A 197 -10.32 -17.04 12.25
N TRP A 198 -10.55 -16.27 13.31
CA TRP A 198 -9.53 -15.45 13.92
C TRP A 198 -8.45 -16.36 14.47
N GLN A 199 -7.27 -16.33 13.84
CA GLN A 199 -6.10 -17.05 14.30
C GLN A 199 -5.12 -16.05 14.94
N PRO A 200 -5.31 -15.69 16.23
CA PRO A 200 -4.53 -14.63 16.88
C PRO A 200 -3.03 -14.91 16.89
N LYS A 201 -2.61 -16.18 16.98
CA LYS A 201 -1.20 -16.57 16.89
C LYS A 201 -0.57 -16.18 15.55
N LEU A 202 -1.31 -16.36 14.45
CA LEU A 202 -0.85 -16.00 13.11
C LEU A 202 -0.75 -14.47 12.96
N VAL A 203 -1.74 -13.73 13.47
CA VAL A 203 -1.75 -12.26 13.48
C VAL A 203 -0.53 -11.71 14.23
N TRP A 204 -0.31 -12.14 15.47
CA TRP A 204 0.81 -11.66 16.28
C TRP A 204 2.16 -12.06 15.70
N SER A 205 2.26 -13.25 15.09
CA SER A 205 3.47 -13.63 14.35
C SER A 205 3.71 -12.73 13.14
N CYS A 206 2.69 -12.46 12.32
CA CYS A 206 2.81 -11.58 11.15
C CYS A 206 3.09 -10.14 11.56
N LEU A 207 2.51 -9.65 12.65
CA LEU A 207 2.68 -8.29 13.14
C LEU A 207 4.05 -8.11 13.80
N GLY A 208 4.53 -9.12 14.54
CA GLY A 208 5.91 -9.16 15.02
C GLY A 208 6.92 -9.20 13.87
N LEU A 209 6.66 -10.04 12.86
CA LEU A 209 7.47 -10.10 11.64
C LEU A 209 7.44 -8.79 10.85
N TYR A 210 6.29 -8.11 10.81
CA TYR A 210 6.14 -6.82 10.16
C TYR A 210 6.96 -5.73 10.86
N VAL A 211 6.88 -5.65 12.19
CA VAL A 211 7.69 -4.70 12.97
C VAL A 211 9.18 -5.00 12.83
N VAL A 212 9.58 -6.26 12.91
CA VAL A 212 10.99 -6.66 12.73
C VAL A 212 11.48 -6.41 11.30
N PHE A 213 10.63 -6.60 10.30
CA PHE A 213 10.94 -6.29 8.91
C PHE A 213 11.12 -4.79 8.69
N LEU A 214 10.23 -3.96 9.27
CA LEU A 214 10.34 -2.50 9.22
C LEU A 214 11.59 -2.00 9.94
N THR A 215 11.94 -2.54 11.11
CA THR A 215 13.18 -2.16 11.80
C THR A 215 14.43 -2.63 11.05
N ALA A 216 14.39 -3.81 10.41
CA ALA A 216 15.49 -4.28 9.57
C ALA A 216 15.71 -3.40 8.32
N LEU A 217 14.63 -2.85 7.76
CA LEU A 217 14.68 -1.87 6.67
C LEU A 217 15.33 -0.56 7.10
N GLU A 218 14.94 -0.05 8.27
CA GLU A 218 15.50 1.19 8.83
C GLU A 218 17.00 1.05 9.12
N MET A 219 17.47 -0.15 9.48
CA MET A 219 18.89 -0.46 9.68
C MET A 219 19.69 -0.66 8.37
N ASN A 220 19.09 -0.46 7.19
CA ASN A 220 19.73 -0.61 5.87
C ASN A 220 20.32 -2.02 5.62
N GLN A 221 19.78 -3.04 6.32
CA GLN A 221 20.22 -4.44 6.27
C GLN A 221 19.40 -5.25 5.25
N ALA A 222 19.35 -4.74 4.02
CA ALA A 222 18.61 -5.30 2.88
C ALA A 222 18.87 -6.77 2.55
N GLN A 223 20.07 -7.26 2.89
CA GLN A 223 20.53 -8.60 2.54
C GLN A 223 19.71 -9.70 3.22
N TRP A 224 18.97 -9.37 4.28
CA TRP A 224 18.12 -10.33 4.99
C TRP A 224 16.77 -10.55 4.31
N GLY A 225 16.32 -9.66 3.42
CA GLY A 225 15.00 -9.77 2.78
C GLY A 225 14.79 -11.07 1.99
N TRP A 226 15.84 -11.63 1.39
CA TRP A 226 15.79 -12.90 0.64
C TRP A 226 15.58 -14.09 1.59
N ARG A 227 16.29 -14.08 2.73
CA ARG A 227 16.14 -15.07 3.79
C ARG A 227 14.77 -14.99 4.45
N TRP A 228 14.22 -13.78 4.57
CA TRP A 228 12.87 -13.53 5.09
C TRP A 228 11.75 -14.01 4.17
N CYS A 229 11.85 -13.77 2.87
CA CYS A 229 10.87 -14.27 1.90
C CYS A 229 10.85 -15.81 1.87
N CYS A 230 12.03 -16.42 1.95
CA CYS A 230 12.19 -17.87 2.06
C CYS A 230 11.63 -18.41 3.39
N TRP A 231 11.92 -17.74 4.52
CA TRP A 231 11.42 -18.15 5.84
C TRP A 231 9.91 -17.96 6.00
N ALA A 232 9.33 -16.88 5.46
CA ALA A 232 7.89 -16.66 5.43
C ALA A 232 7.16 -17.69 4.55
N SER A 233 7.79 -18.15 3.45
CA SER A 233 7.27 -19.28 2.66
C SER A 233 7.34 -20.61 3.41
N TRP A 234 8.29 -20.76 4.35
CA TRP A 234 8.47 -21.96 5.18
C TRP A 234 7.56 -21.97 6.42
N CYS A 235 7.29 -20.80 7.00
CA CYS A 235 6.35 -20.62 8.11
C CYS A 235 4.88 -20.83 7.72
N TRP A 236 4.60 -20.94 6.41
CA TRP A 236 3.27 -21.16 5.85
C TRP A 236 3.14 -22.54 5.17
N PRO A 237 3.20 -23.66 5.92
CA PRO A 237 2.89 -24.97 5.37
C PRO A 237 1.36 -25.11 5.29
N GLY A 238 0.77 -24.62 4.20
CA GLY A 238 -0.67 -24.68 4.01
C GLY A 238 -1.07 -24.41 2.57
N ARG A 239 -0.75 -25.37 1.69
CA ARG A 239 -1.64 -25.68 0.57
C ARG A 239 -2.80 -26.52 1.08
#